data_AF-A0A834Y2F8-F1
#
_entry.id   AF-A0A834Y2F8-F1
#
_cell.length_a   1.000
_cell.length_b   1.000
_cell.length_c   1.000
_cell.angle_alpha   90.00
_cell.angle_beta   90.00
_cell.angle_gamma   90.00
#
_symmetry.space_group_name_H-M   'P 1'
#
loop_
_entity.id
_entity.type
_entity.pdbx_description
1 polymer ?
#
loop_
_entity_poly.entity_id
_entity_poly.type
_entity_poly.pdbx_seq_one_letter_code
_entity_poly.pdbx_strand_id
1 'polypeptide(L)'
;MSMAINESTGKRLLFIIIICATIYTIKSRHIITKRNYSDQSVRGYLAERTCWWNEVCKEEFHSKFRCRCPKWSYCRAPGKYYDAHCSITKTGYIWTQPAVGSEKIN
;
A
#
# COMPACT_ATOMS: atom_id res chain seq x y z
N MET A 1 -17.84 2.59 58.76
CA MET A 1 -17.33 3.67 57.90
C MET A 1 -17.96 3.49 56.52
N SER A 2 -19.15 4.05 56.33
CA SER A 2 -19.99 3.79 55.16
C SER A 2 -19.69 4.83 54.07
N MET A 3 -19.16 4.39 52.93
CA MET A 3 -18.92 5.24 51.76
C MET A 3 -20.25 5.58 51.10
N ALA A 4 -20.78 6.77 51.37
CA ALA A 4 -21.81 7.39 50.55
C ALA A 4 -21.17 7.78 49.21
N ILE A 5 -21.27 6.89 48.21
CA ILE A 5 -20.92 7.22 46.84
C ILE A 5 -22.00 8.18 46.37
N ASN A 6 -21.72 9.49 46.43
CA ASN A 6 -22.62 10.55 45.99
C ASN A 6 -23.05 10.25 44.54
N GLU A 7 -24.36 10.23 44.29
CA GLU A 7 -24.96 9.92 42.99
C GLU A 7 -24.39 10.80 41.85
N SER A 8 -23.99 12.02 42.20
CA SER A 8 -23.29 12.97 41.32
C SER A 8 -21.92 12.48 40.85
N THR A 9 -21.18 11.80 41.72
CA THR A 9 -19.83 11.27 41.42
C THR A 9 -19.91 10.07 40.47
N GLY A 10 -20.91 9.20 40.63
CA GLY A 10 -21.15 8.07 39.73
C GLY A 10 -21.53 8.52 38.30
N LYS A 11 -22.37 9.55 38.18
CA LYS A 11 -22.77 10.14 36.89
C LYS A 11 -21.58 10.77 36.15
N ARG A 12 -20.68 11.45 36.87
CA ARG A 12 -19.45 12.02 36.30
C ARG A 12 -18.49 10.94 35.80
N LEU A 13 -18.32 9.85 36.55
CA LEU A 13 -17.45 8.74 36.15
C LEU A 13 -17.98 8.02 34.89
N LEU A 14 -19.29 7.80 34.82
CA LEU A 14 -19.96 7.23 33.64
C LEU A 14 -19.76 8.10 32.39
N PHE A 15 -19.91 9.42 32.53
CA PHE A 15 -19.65 10.35 31.42
C PHE A 15 -18.21 10.27 30.91
N ILE A 16 -17.23 10.19 31.81
CA ILE A 16 -15.82 10.04 31.44
C ILE A 16 -15.58 8.74 30.69
N ILE A 17 -16.15 7.62 31.16
CA ILE A 17 -16.01 6.31 30.50
C ILE A 17 -16.62 6.34 29.09
N ILE A 18 -17.79 6.97 28.92
CA ILE A 18 -18.44 7.12 27.62
C ILE A 18 -17.56 7.96 26.67
N ILE A 19 -17.02 9.09 27.15
CA ILE A 19 -16.12 9.94 26.35
C ILE A 19 -14.84 9.19 25.96
N CYS A 20 -14.24 8.43 26.88
CA CYS A 20 -13.06 7.62 26.58
C CYS A 20 -13.37 6.53 25.54
N ALA A 21 -14.51 5.86 25.66
CA ALA A 21 -14.95 4.85 24.71
C ALA A 21 -15.19 5.44 23.30
N THR A 22 -15.85 6.60 23.20
CA THR A 22 -16.06 7.26 21.90
C THR A 22 -14.75 7.66 21.24
N ILE A 23 -13.81 8.25 21.99
CA ILE A 23 -12.48 8.62 21.47
C ILE A 23 -11.70 7.37 20.99
N TYR A 24 -11.77 6.27 21.74
CA TYR A 24 -11.10 5.01 21.36
C TYR A 24 -11.64 4.45 20.04
N THR A 25 -12.96 4.52 19.81
CA THR A 25 -13.58 4.05 18.56
C THR A 25 -13.21 4.89 17.34
N ILE A 26 -12.97 6.21 17.50
CA ILE A 26 -12.60 7.11 16.39
C ILE A 26 -11.18 6.81 15.90
N LYS A 27 -10.23 6.55 16.81
CA LYS A 27 -8.85 6.20 16.44
C LYS A 27 -8.73 4.93 15.60
N SER A 28 -9.60 3.94 15.81
CA SER A 28 -9.56 2.67 15.06
C SER A 28 -10.10 2.76 13.63
N ARG A 29 -10.80 3.85 13.26
CA ARG A 29 -11.39 3.98 11.92
C ARG A 29 -10.46 4.57 10.87
N HIS A 30 -9.28 5.06 11.26
CA HIS A 30 -8.30 5.59 10.31
C HIS A 30 -7.39 4.50 9.72
N ILE A 31 -7.99 3.36 9.36
CA ILE A 31 -7.32 2.35 8.54
C ILE A 31 -7.23 2.95 7.13
N ILE A 32 -6.10 3.59 6.83
CA ILE A 32 -5.75 3.99 5.46
C ILE A 32 -5.70 2.69 4.66
N THR A 33 -6.80 2.36 4.00
CA THR A 33 -6.87 1.29 3.01
C THR A 33 -5.99 1.76 1.85
N LYS A 34 -4.69 1.45 1.93
CA LYS A 34 -3.74 1.74 0.84
C LYS A 34 -4.24 0.99 -0.40
N ARG A 35 -4.90 1.71 -1.30
CA ARG A 35 -5.35 1.17 -2.58
C ARG A 35 -4.13 0.74 -3.38
N ASN A 36 -4.19 -0.47 -3.92
CA ASN A 36 -3.24 -0.92 -4.93
C ASN A 36 -3.95 -0.87 -6.28
N TYR A 37 -3.29 -0.26 -7.26
CA TYR A 37 -3.75 -0.27 -8.64
C TYR A 37 -2.80 -1.14 -9.44
N SER A 38 -3.33 -2.14 -10.14
CA SER A 38 -2.53 -3.05 -10.95
C SER A 38 -2.67 -2.69 -12.43
N ASP A 39 -1.54 -2.48 -13.10
CA ASP A 39 -1.47 -2.15 -14.52
C ASP A 39 -0.82 -3.30 -15.31
N GLN A 40 -1.41 -3.64 -16.46
CA GLN A 40 -0.96 -4.71 -17.37
C GLN A 40 -0.70 -4.18 -18.79
N SER A 41 -0.59 -2.86 -18.96
CA SER A 41 -0.42 -2.20 -20.26
C SER A 41 0.97 -2.43 -20.85
N VAL A 42 1.98 -2.63 -20.00
CA VAL A 42 3.37 -2.87 -20.37
C VAL A 42 3.61 -4.38 -20.48
N ARG A 43 4.04 -4.85 -21.66
CA ARG A 43 4.14 -6.29 -21.96
C ARG A 43 5.52 -6.78 -22.40
N GLY A 44 6.54 -5.92 -22.39
CA GLY A 44 7.88 -6.29 -22.85
C GLY A 44 8.99 -5.66 -22.00
N TYR A 45 10.21 -6.13 -22.24
CA TYR A 45 11.43 -5.64 -21.59
C TYR A 45 12.37 -5.01 -22.62
N LEU A 46 13.12 -4.00 -22.23
CA LEU A 46 14.24 -3.43 -22.99
C LEU A 46 15.49 -4.29 -22.81
N ALA A 47 15.71 -4.80 -21.60
CA ALA A 47 16.78 -5.75 -21.29
C ALA A 47 16.24 -6.88 -20.41
N GLU A 48 16.57 -8.13 -20.76
CA GLU A 48 16.21 -9.33 -19.99
C GLU A 48 17.15 -9.55 -18.80
N ARG A 49 17.31 -8.53 -17.96
CA ARG A 49 18.08 -8.64 -16.71
C ARG A 49 17.19 -8.48 -15.49
N THR A 50 17.65 -8.98 -14.36
CA THR A 50 17.03 -8.70 -13.06
C THR A 50 17.44 -7.31 -12.58
N CYS A 51 16.49 -6.53 -12.08
CA CYS A 51 16.74 -5.25 -11.44
C CYS A 51 17.30 -5.44 -10.02
N TRP A 52 18.12 -4.48 -9.57
CA TRP A 52 18.49 -4.36 -8.16
C TRP A 52 17.35 -3.79 -7.30
N TRP A 53 17.55 -3.80 -5.98
CA TRP A 53 16.63 -3.16 -5.05
C TRP A 53 16.50 -1.66 -5.33
N ASN A 54 15.27 -1.15 -5.36
CA ASN A 54 14.95 0.27 -5.64
C ASN A 54 15.43 0.80 -7.00
N GLU A 55 15.90 -0.09 -7.89
CA GLU A 55 16.26 0.27 -9.25
C GLU A 55 15.00 0.58 -10.06
N VAL A 56 15.12 1.50 -11.03
CA VAL A 56 14.03 1.87 -11.95
C VAL A 56 13.70 0.69 -12.87
N CYS A 57 12.53 0.10 -12.68
CA CYS A 57 12.03 -1.00 -13.52
C CYS A 57 11.20 -0.52 -14.71
N LYS A 58 10.58 0.68 -14.63
CA LYS A 58 9.82 1.31 -15.74
C LYS A 58 9.88 2.83 -15.61
N GLU A 59 10.23 3.50 -16.69
CA GLU A 59 10.27 4.97 -16.76
C GLU A 59 8.90 5.55 -17.10
N GLU A 60 8.68 6.83 -16.79
CA GLU A 60 7.50 7.56 -17.22
C GLU A 60 7.26 7.43 -18.73
N PHE A 61 6.01 7.20 -19.15
CA PHE A 61 5.60 7.06 -20.56
C PHE A 61 6.22 5.92 -21.40
N HIS A 62 7.17 5.14 -20.88
CA HIS A 62 7.73 4.00 -21.61
C HIS A 62 6.76 2.80 -21.63
N SER A 63 6.62 2.17 -22.80
CA SER A 63 5.78 1.00 -23.06
C SER A 63 6.48 -0.34 -22.82
N LYS A 64 7.72 -0.31 -22.32
CA LYS A 64 8.55 -1.47 -21.98
C LYS A 64 9.21 -1.27 -20.62
N PHE A 65 9.42 -2.37 -19.89
CA PHE A 65 10.20 -2.40 -18.66
C PHE A 65 11.70 -2.30 -18.96
N ARG A 66 12.49 -1.66 -18.11
CA ARG A 66 13.96 -1.65 -18.24
C ARG A 66 14.57 -2.99 -17.88
N CYS A 67 14.04 -3.61 -16.82
CA CYS A 67 14.51 -4.87 -16.26
C CYS A 67 13.36 -5.55 -15.49
N ARG A 68 13.57 -6.80 -15.08
CA ARG A 68 12.61 -7.59 -14.31
C ARG A 68 12.87 -7.45 -12.82
N CYS A 69 11.87 -7.09 -12.02
CA CYS A 69 12.02 -7.16 -10.58
C CYS A 69 12.13 -8.63 -10.11
N PRO A 70 12.90 -8.91 -9.05
CA PRO A 70 12.94 -10.24 -8.45
C PRO A 70 11.54 -10.74 -8.07
N LYS A 71 11.32 -12.07 -8.02
CA LYS A 71 10.00 -12.68 -7.73
C LYS A 71 9.37 -12.24 -6.41
N TRP A 72 10.19 -11.78 -5.46
CA TRP A 72 9.78 -11.29 -4.14
C TRP A 72 9.49 -9.77 -4.11
N SER A 73 9.58 -9.09 -5.25
CA SER A 73 9.47 -7.63 -5.38
C SER A 73 8.47 -7.24 -6.47
N TYR A 74 7.97 -6.00 -6.40
CA TYR A 74 6.99 -5.43 -7.31
C TYR A 74 7.56 -4.18 -7.99
N CYS A 75 7.25 -4.01 -9.27
CA CYS A 75 7.55 -2.77 -9.98
C CYS A 75 6.50 -1.71 -9.63
N ARG A 76 6.86 -0.73 -8.81
CA ARG A 76 5.91 0.17 -8.12
C ARG A 76 6.27 1.64 -8.30
N ALA A 77 5.24 2.49 -8.46
CA ALA A 77 5.31 3.94 -8.33
C ALA A 77 4.21 4.50 -7.40
N PRO A 78 4.33 5.75 -6.93
CA PRO A 78 3.24 6.46 -6.26
C PRO A 78 2.03 6.73 -7.18
N GLY A 79 2.22 6.79 -8.51
CA GLY A 79 1.16 7.02 -9.50
C GLY A 79 1.59 6.65 -10.91
N LYS A 80 0.68 6.78 -11.89
CA LYS A 80 0.91 6.39 -13.30
C LYS A 80 2.02 7.17 -14.01
N TYR A 81 2.18 8.44 -13.65
CA TYR A 81 3.09 9.41 -14.28
C TYR A 81 4.43 9.56 -13.55
N TYR A 82 4.85 8.52 -12.84
CA TYR A 82 6.12 8.49 -12.14
C TYR A 82 6.91 7.26 -12.57
N ASP A 83 8.22 7.34 -12.39
CA ASP A 83 9.10 6.19 -12.50
C ASP A 83 8.72 5.13 -11.46
N ALA A 84 8.76 3.89 -11.92
CA ALA A 84 8.50 2.73 -11.11
C ALA A 84 9.81 2.09 -10.68
N HIS A 85 9.88 1.71 -9.41
CA HIS A 85 11.05 1.10 -8.79
C HIS A 85 10.70 -0.27 -8.21
N CYS A 86 11.69 -1.18 -8.14
CA CYS A 86 11.48 -2.46 -7.49
C CYS A 86 11.39 -2.31 -5.97
N SER A 87 10.23 -2.68 -5.40
CA SER A 87 9.94 -2.63 -3.97
C SER A 87 9.13 -3.85 -3.50
N ILE A 88 9.39 -4.34 -2.28
CA ILE A 88 8.60 -5.40 -1.65
C ILE A 88 7.16 -4.97 -1.33
N THR A 89 6.88 -3.67 -1.32
CA THR A 89 5.61 -3.16 -0.81
C THR A 89 4.56 -3.12 -1.91
N LYS A 90 3.51 -3.94 -1.77
CA LYS A 90 2.38 -4.03 -2.71
C LYS A 90 1.32 -2.92 -2.53
N THR A 91 1.73 -1.66 -2.48
CA THR A 91 0.80 -0.51 -2.40
C THR A 91 1.13 0.55 -3.43
N GLY A 92 0.16 1.40 -3.80
CA GLY A 92 0.33 2.38 -4.87
C GLY A 92 0.05 1.79 -6.26
N TYR A 93 0.71 2.34 -7.27
CA TYR A 93 0.57 1.91 -8.66
C TYR A 93 1.60 0.81 -8.96
N ILE A 94 1.14 -0.36 -9.38
CA ILE A 94 1.97 -1.55 -9.57
C ILE A 94 1.83 -2.00 -11.01
N TRP A 95 2.96 -2.14 -11.71
CA TRP A 95 2.98 -2.76 -13.03
C TRP A 95 3.22 -4.26 -12.90
N THR A 96 2.30 -5.04 -13.47
CA THR A 96 2.39 -6.49 -13.50
C THR A 96 3.39 -6.89 -14.56
N GLN A 97 4.46 -7.56 -14.14
CA GLN A 97 5.55 -7.97 -15.02
C GLN A 97 5.24 -9.34 -15.67
N PRO A 98 5.32 -9.47 -17.01
CA PRO A 98 5.09 -10.73 -17.70
C PRO A 98 6.08 -11.84 -17.30
N ALA A 99 5.76 -13.10 -17.53
CA ALA A 99 6.70 -14.20 -17.33
C ALA A 99 7.83 -14.14 -18.39
N VAL A 100 9.02 -14.64 -18.06
CA VAL A 100 10.10 -14.74 -19.06
C VAL A 100 9.60 -15.71 -20.14
N GLY A 101 9.58 -15.28 -21.39
CA GLY A 101 9.04 -16.07 -22.51
C GLY A 101 7.55 -15.93 -22.78
N SER A 102 6.83 -14.99 -22.14
CA SER A 102 5.46 -14.63 -22.55
C SER A 102 5.45 -13.44 -23.52
N GLU A 103 6.36 -13.45 -24.50
CA GLU A 103 6.18 -12.69 -25.73
C GLU A 103 4.96 -13.30 -26.42
N LYS A 104 3.90 -12.52 -26.59
CA LYS A 104 2.72 -12.97 -27.33
C LYS A 104 3.16 -13.25 -28.76
N ILE A 105 3.20 -14.54 -29.14
CA ILE A 105 3.12 -14.96 -30.54
C ILE A 105 1.81 -14.37 -31.07
N ASN A 106 1.90 -13.30 -31.86
CA ASN A 106 0.83 -12.82 -32.71
C ASN A 106 1.44 -12.09 -33.91
#